data_AF-K2CEC9-F1
#
_entry.id   AF-K2CEC9-F1
#
_cell.length_a   1.000
_cell.length_b   1.000
_cell.length_c   1.000
_cell.angle_alpha   90.00
_cell.angle_beta   90.00
_cell.angle_gamma   90.00
#
_symmetry.space_group_name_H-M   'P 1'
#
loop_
_entity.id
_entity.type
_entity.pdbx_description
1 polymer ?
#
loop_
_entity_poly.entity_id
_entity_poly.type
_entity_poly.pdbx_seq_one_letter_code
_entity_poly.pdbx_strand_id
1 'polypeptide(L)'
;MRRLFIVLAMLSICSVSMAGLNDKISMDFRDTDIREIFKLIAAKAGMGMVIDKAVAGALTLTLKDATIKEALDATTEASDISWRMVGGTILVSNARNFVGYEVRVVPLKHISNGEAAKIVSVSIPEGLKLSPCQQTNSIAIAASPEVLKQCMKLIGHIDRPGKYVKASVKILSGDRQIEKFDFYARSGVPCSISQRITHKAKGKDKAAKPVSAAINFEIFVESISNAGQMEAFVKFSLNKTNKNVGIESVRKHESRIAAEKGKPFQILATGGSDPLKVIFTWEE
;
A
#
# COMPACT_ATOMS: atom_id res chain seq x y z
N MET A 1 43.80 -46.15 60.43
CA MET A 1 43.06 -44.94 59.99
C MET A 1 44.02 -43.85 59.49
N ARG A 2 44.74 -44.05 58.37
CA ARG A 2 45.63 -43.01 57.81
C ARG A 2 45.89 -43.08 56.29
N ARG A 3 45.15 -43.92 55.56
CA ARG A 3 45.27 -44.06 54.10
C ARG A 3 43.96 -43.83 53.33
N LEU A 4 42.87 -43.49 54.04
CA LEU A 4 41.54 -43.28 53.46
C LEU A 4 41.13 -41.79 53.40
N PHE A 5 42.09 -40.87 53.55
CA PHE A 5 41.83 -39.41 53.47
C PHE A 5 42.42 -38.74 52.22
N ILE A 6 43.20 -39.47 51.40
CA ILE A 6 43.93 -38.87 50.27
C ILE A 6 43.18 -39.01 48.93
N VAL A 7 42.18 -39.89 48.83
CA VAL A 7 41.39 -40.05 47.58
C VAL A 7 40.14 -39.15 47.55
N LEU A 8 39.71 -38.62 48.70
CA LEU A 8 38.57 -37.68 48.79
C LEU A 8 38.96 -36.20 48.64
N ALA A 9 40.19 -35.91 48.19
CA ALA A 9 40.69 -34.56 47.92
C ALA A 9 40.95 -34.30 46.42
N MET A 10 40.56 -35.24 45.54
CA MET A 10 40.60 -35.09 44.08
C MET A 10 39.23 -34.90 43.42
N LEU A 11 38.16 -34.68 44.19
CA LEU A 11 37.02 -33.87 43.72
C LEU A 11 37.36 -32.38 43.89
N SER A 12 38.51 -31.98 43.36
CA SER A 12 38.80 -30.59 43.09
C SER A 12 37.89 -30.19 41.95
N ILE A 13 36.74 -29.63 42.34
CA ILE A 13 35.90 -28.69 41.62
C ILE A 13 36.57 -28.27 40.31
N CYS A 14 36.26 -28.99 39.23
CA CYS A 14 36.38 -28.43 37.91
C CYS A 14 35.22 -27.43 37.85
N SER A 15 35.48 -26.21 38.33
CA SER A 15 34.64 -25.08 38.00
C SER A 15 34.72 -24.98 36.49
N VAL A 16 33.79 -25.64 35.80
CA VAL A 16 33.45 -25.27 34.43
C VAL A 16 32.94 -23.85 34.60
N SER A 17 33.86 -22.89 34.49
CA SER A 17 33.52 -21.48 34.42
C SER A 17 32.71 -21.38 33.14
N MET A 18 31.38 -21.42 33.30
CA MET A 18 30.47 -21.32 32.19
C MET A 18 30.58 -19.88 31.73
N ALA A 19 31.49 -19.66 30.79
CA ALA A 19 31.74 -18.35 30.23
C ALA A 19 30.42 -17.80 29.72
N GLY A 20 30.12 -16.59 30.18
CA GLY A 20 28.78 -16.02 30.18
C GLY A 20 28.75 -14.77 29.31
N LEU A 21 27.53 -14.36 28.92
CA LEU A 21 27.33 -13.11 28.18
C LEU A 21 27.91 -11.86 28.87
N ASN A 22 28.19 -11.94 30.17
CA ASN A 22 28.72 -10.86 30.99
C ASN A 22 30.25 -10.83 31.08
N ASP A 23 30.95 -11.81 30.50
CA ASP A 23 32.40 -11.83 30.50
C ASP A 23 32.94 -10.69 29.64
N LYS A 24 34.03 -10.05 30.10
CA LYS A 24 34.56 -8.86 29.44
C LYS A 24 35.70 -9.19 28.49
N ILE A 25 35.70 -8.52 27.35
CA ILE A 25 36.72 -8.63 26.31
C ILE A 25 37.19 -7.25 25.85
N SER A 26 38.46 -7.19 25.45
CA SER A 26 39.04 -6.03 24.75
C SER A 26 39.74 -6.54 23.50
N MET A 27 39.31 -6.09 22.33
CA MET A 27 39.77 -6.56 21.02
C MET A 27 39.72 -5.42 20.01
N ASP A 28 40.66 -5.39 19.06
CA ASP A 28 40.65 -4.43 17.95
C ASP A 28 40.59 -5.20 16.63
N PHE A 29 39.61 -4.86 15.79
CA PHE A 29 39.39 -5.43 14.47
C PHE A 29 39.50 -4.32 13.44
N ARG A 30 40.23 -4.56 12.36
CA ARG A 30 40.39 -3.62 11.25
C ARG A 30 40.16 -4.34 9.95
N ASP A 31 39.21 -3.83 9.17
CA ASP A 31 38.78 -4.39 7.88
C ASP A 31 38.64 -5.93 7.93
N THR A 32 38.03 -6.43 9.00
CA THR A 32 37.97 -7.87 9.30
C THR A 32 36.63 -8.43 8.87
N ASP A 33 36.61 -9.63 8.27
CA ASP A 33 35.36 -10.30 7.89
C ASP A 33 34.47 -10.47 9.13
N ILE A 34 33.21 -10.03 9.01
CA ILE A 34 32.26 -10.01 10.12
C ILE A 34 32.02 -11.40 10.72
N ARG A 35 32.11 -12.47 9.92
CA ARG A 35 31.99 -13.85 10.38
C ARG A 35 33.14 -14.22 11.31
N GLU A 36 34.33 -13.69 11.04
CA GLU A 36 35.51 -13.95 11.85
C GLU A 36 35.46 -13.21 13.18
N ILE A 37 34.96 -11.96 13.17
CA ILE A 37 34.69 -11.19 14.39
C ILE A 37 33.74 -11.98 15.31
N PHE A 38 32.61 -12.46 14.79
CA PHE A 38 31.65 -13.24 15.57
C PHE A 38 32.25 -14.53 16.14
N LYS A 39 33.00 -15.30 15.33
CA LYS A 39 33.66 -16.53 15.80
C LYS A 39 34.63 -16.25 16.94
N LEU A 40 35.40 -15.16 16.86
CA LEU A 40 36.37 -14.78 17.88
C LEU A 40 35.67 -14.38 19.18
N ILE A 41 34.58 -13.61 19.10
CA ILE A 41 33.76 -13.27 20.27
C ILE A 41 33.19 -14.54 20.92
N ALA A 42 32.61 -15.46 20.14
CA ALA A 42 32.07 -16.72 20.66
C ALA A 42 33.14 -17.63 21.28
N ALA A 43 34.32 -17.70 20.66
CA ALA A 43 35.45 -18.46 21.18
C ALA A 43 35.91 -17.91 22.54
N LYS A 44 35.93 -16.59 22.72
CA LYS A 44 36.20 -15.95 24.02
C LYS A 44 35.10 -16.21 25.05
N ALA A 45 33.86 -16.27 24.60
CA ALA A 45 32.70 -16.59 25.43
C ALA A 45 32.58 -18.08 25.77
N GLY A 46 33.41 -18.96 25.20
CA GLY A 46 33.26 -20.42 25.37
C GLY A 46 31.92 -20.97 24.87
N MET A 47 31.23 -20.26 23.97
CA MET A 47 29.90 -20.61 23.48
C MET A 47 29.96 -21.22 22.08
N GLY A 48 29.06 -22.16 21.80
CA GLY A 48 28.83 -22.64 20.44
C GLY A 48 28.29 -21.53 19.56
N MET A 49 28.56 -21.59 18.25
CA MET A 49 28.09 -20.59 17.29
C MET A 49 27.64 -21.21 15.96
N VAL A 50 26.56 -20.67 15.41
CA VAL A 50 26.07 -20.94 14.05
C VAL A 50 25.92 -19.61 13.33
N ILE A 51 26.53 -19.48 12.16
CA ILE A 51 26.44 -18.28 11.31
C ILE A 51 25.77 -18.68 9.99
N ASP A 52 24.71 -17.97 9.62
CA ASP A 52 24.02 -18.15 8.34
C ASP A 52 24.96 -17.81 7.16
N LYS A 53 24.83 -18.54 6.05
CA LYS A 53 25.59 -18.32 4.81
C LYS A 53 25.45 -16.89 4.27
N ALA A 54 24.31 -16.24 4.54
CA ALA A 54 23.99 -14.90 4.05
C ALA A 54 24.73 -13.76 4.79
N VAL A 55 25.36 -14.04 5.92
CA VAL A 55 26.15 -13.05 6.69
C VAL A 55 27.45 -12.78 5.96
N ALA A 56 27.69 -11.56 5.47
CA ALA A 56 28.89 -11.18 4.73
C ALA A 56 29.24 -9.69 4.95
N GLY A 57 30.50 -9.33 4.72
CA GLY A 57 31.00 -7.96 4.84
C GLY A 57 32.26 -7.89 5.71
N ALA A 58 32.88 -6.71 5.74
CA ALA A 58 34.03 -6.42 6.60
C ALA A 58 33.70 -5.24 7.51
N LEU A 59 34.26 -5.26 8.73
CA LEU A 59 34.03 -4.23 9.75
C LEU A 59 35.34 -3.87 10.44
N THR A 60 35.46 -2.58 10.80
CA THR A 60 36.49 -2.08 11.71
C THR A 60 35.80 -1.74 13.04
N LEU A 61 36.21 -2.40 14.12
CA LEU A 61 35.55 -2.33 15.42
C LEU A 61 36.59 -2.44 16.53
N THR A 62 36.57 -1.52 17.48
CA THR A 62 37.39 -1.58 18.69
C THR A 62 36.49 -1.79 19.91
N LEU A 63 36.69 -2.91 20.59
CA LEU A 63 36.02 -3.27 21.84
C LEU A 63 36.98 -3.04 23.01
N LYS A 64 36.52 -2.33 24.04
CA LYS A 64 37.32 -2.04 25.24
C LYS A 64 36.50 -2.32 26.49
N ASP A 65 36.93 -3.32 27.25
CA ASP A 65 36.27 -3.78 28.47
C ASP A 65 34.76 -4.04 28.29
N ALA A 66 34.38 -4.50 27.10
CA ALA A 66 32.99 -4.75 26.72
C ALA A 66 32.60 -6.17 27.09
N THR A 67 31.40 -6.36 27.64
CA THR A 67 30.82 -7.69 27.85
C THR A 67 30.64 -8.41 26.51
N ILE A 68 30.62 -9.75 26.50
CA ILE A 68 30.31 -10.54 25.29
C ILE A 68 29.01 -10.07 24.64
N LYS A 69 27.97 -9.77 25.44
CA LYS A 69 26.73 -9.22 24.93
C LYS A 69 26.94 -7.88 24.23
N GLU A 70 27.63 -6.93 24.86
CA GLU A 70 27.92 -5.62 24.26
C GLU A 70 28.76 -5.76 22.98
N ALA A 71 29.69 -6.71 22.94
CA ALA A 71 30.48 -7.00 21.75
C ALA A 71 29.64 -7.54 20.60
N LEU A 72 28.73 -8.48 20.87
CA LEU A 72 27.79 -9.01 19.88
C LEU A 72 26.85 -7.91 19.38
N ASP A 73 26.29 -7.11 20.29
CA ASP A 73 25.40 -6.00 19.98
C ASP A 73 26.09 -4.95 19.10
N ALA A 74 27.29 -4.51 19.49
CA ALA A 74 28.09 -3.54 18.74
C ALA A 74 28.48 -4.05 17.34
N THR A 75 28.73 -5.36 17.20
CA THR A 75 29.03 -5.96 15.88
C THR A 75 27.79 -5.95 14.97
N THR A 76 26.59 -6.13 15.54
CA THR A 76 25.33 -6.09 14.77
C THR A 76 24.83 -4.68 14.49
N GLU A 77 25.16 -3.68 15.31
CA GLU A 77 24.64 -2.31 15.18
C GLU A 77 25.03 -1.63 13.86
N ALA A 78 26.20 -1.99 13.31
CA ALA A 78 26.71 -1.45 12.06
C ALA A 78 26.28 -2.24 10.79
N SER A 79 25.40 -3.25 10.91
CA SER A 79 25.05 -4.14 9.79
C SER A 79 23.60 -4.65 9.84
N ASP A 80 23.07 -5.17 8.72
CA ASP A 80 21.71 -5.76 8.64
C ASP A 80 21.60 -7.16 9.29
N ILE A 81 22.48 -7.46 10.23
CA ILE A 81 22.64 -8.77 10.88
C ILE A 81 22.13 -8.64 12.31
N SER A 82 21.59 -9.72 12.85
CA SER A 82 21.24 -9.81 14.27
C SER A 82 21.74 -11.13 14.84
N TRP A 83 21.59 -11.30 16.15
CA TRP A 83 22.00 -12.51 16.85
C TRP A 83 20.94 -12.89 17.89
N ARG A 84 20.86 -14.19 18.22
CA ARG A 84 20.08 -14.69 19.35
C ARG A 84 20.76 -15.87 20.00
N MET A 85 20.44 -16.11 21.26
CA MET A 85 20.85 -17.33 21.96
C MET A 85 19.79 -18.41 21.81
N VAL A 86 20.20 -19.63 21.46
CA VAL A 86 19.34 -20.82 21.40
C VAL A 86 20.07 -21.98 22.07
N GLY A 87 19.58 -22.41 23.23
CA GLY A 87 20.16 -23.57 23.95
C GLY A 87 21.66 -23.43 24.24
N GLY A 88 22.13 -22.23 24.59
CA GLY A 88 23.55 -21.96 24.85
C GLY A 88 24.43 -21.78 23.61
N THR A 89 23.84 -21.79 22.41
CA THR A 89 24.53 -21.50 21.14
C THR A 89 24.12 -20.13 20.62
N ILE A 90 25.08 -19.35 20.14
CA ILE A 90 24.85 -18.06 19.47
C ILE A 90 24.49 -18.34 18.01
N LEU A 91 23.31 -17.90 17.58
CA LEU A 91 22.88 -17.93 16.19
C LEU A 91 22.98 -16.52 15.60
N VAL A 92 23.71 -16.37 14.50
CA VAL A 92 23.92 -15.12 13.76
C VAL A 92 23.37 -15.25 12.34
N SER A 93 22.57 -14.29 11.91
CA SER A 93 21.88 -14.28 10.61
C SER A 93 21.41 -12.87 10.28
N ASN A 94 20.84 -12.65 9.10
CA ASN A 94 20.20 -11.37 8.79
C ASN A 94 19.10 -11.06 9.81
N ALA A 95 18.98 -9.79 10.22
CA ALA A 95 17.99 -9.35 11.21
C ALA A 95 16.57 -9.81 10.84
N ARG A 96 16.25 -9.80 9.53
CA ARG A 96 14.99 -10.29 8.97
C ARG A 96 14.68 -11.76 9.25
N ASN A 97 15.69 -12.60 9.52
CA ASN A 97 15.51 -14.02 9.82
C ASN A 97 15.21 -14.26 11.31
N PHE A 98 15.50 -13.29 12.19
CA PHE A 98 15.20 -13.37 13.61
C PHE A 98 13.88 -12.72 13.99
N VAL A 99 13.48 -11.70 13.23
CA VAL A 99 12.17 -11.13 13.37
C VAL A 99 11.22 -11.97 12.53
N GLY A 100 10.45 -12.85 13.16
CA GLY A 100 9.50 -13.70 12.45
C GLY A 100 8.59 -12.85 11.56
N TYR A 101 8.66 -13.06 10.25
CA TYR A 101 7.73 -12.42 9.33
C TYR A 101 6.39 -13.07 9.53
N GLU A 102 5.44 -12.30 10.03
CA GLU A 102 4.04 -12.68 10.05
C GLU A 102 3.40 -12.21 8.76
N VAL A 103 2.48 -13.02 8.23
CA VAL A 103 1.67 -12.64 7.07
C VAL A 103 0.28 -12.29 7.56
N ARG A 104 -0.18 -11.08 7.25
CA ARG A 104 -1.54 -10.66 7.54
C ARG A 104 -2.25 -10.24 6.27
N VAL A 105 -3.43 -10.80 6.03
CA VAL A 105 -4.32 -10.39 4.93
C VAL A 105 -5.33 -9.39 5.47
N VAL A 106 -5.35 -8.20 4.87
CA VAL A 106 -6.20 -7.09 5.28
C VAL A 106 -7.23 -6.80 4.18
N PRO A 107 -8.53 -7.10 4.39
CA PRO A 107 -9.58 -6.72 3.46
C PRO A 107 -9.83 -5.21 3.52
N LEU A 108 -10.05 -4.58 2.36
CA LEU A 108 -10.29 -3.15 2.23
C LEU A 108 -11.73 -2.88 1.79
N LYS A 109 -12.39 -1.90 2.41
CA LYS A 109 -13.80 -1.59 2.15
C LYS A 109 -14.02 -0.34 1.31
N HIS A 110 -13.13 0.64 1.44
CA HIS A 110 -13.34 1.99 0.97
C HIS A 110 -12.26 2.47 0.00
N ILE A 111 -11.04 1.94 0.09
CA ILE A 111 -9.92 2.20 -0.82
C ILE A 111 -9.60 0.97 -1.70
N SER A 112 -9.05 1.21 -2.88
CA SER A 112 -8.58 0.11 -3.75
C SER A 112 -7.29 -0.51 -3.22
N ASN A 113 -7.10 -1.82 -3.41
CA ASN A 113 -5.88 -2.53 -3.02
C ASN A 113 -4.60 -1.98 -3.66
N GLY A 114 -4.66 -1.48 -4.90
CA GLY A 114 -3.48 -0.91 -5.57
C GLY A 114 -3.05 0.42 -4.96
N GLU A 115 -4.02 1.28 -4.66
CA GLU A 115 -3.77 2.58 -4.04
C GLU A 115 -3.27 2.44 -2.60
N ALA A 116 -3.92 1.60 -1.79
CA ALA A 116 -3.48 1.32 -0.44
C ALA A 116 -2.07 0.71 -0.41
N ALA A 117 -1.74 -0.20 -1.34
CA ALA A 117 -0.39 -0.76 -1.44
C ALA A 117 0.66 0.32 -1.76
N LYS A 118 0.35 1.23 -2.70
CA LYS A 118 1.23 2.35 -3.04
C LYS A 118 1.46 3.26 -1.83
N ILE A 119 0.40 3.66 -1.13
CA ILE A 119 0.50 4.52 0.06
C ILE A 119 1.33 3.85 1.16
N VAL A 120 1.07 2.57 1.45
CA VAL A 120 1.83 1.81 2.46
C VAL A 120 3.30 1.69 2.08
N SER A 121 3.62 1.35 0.82
CA SER A 121 5.02 1.22 0.37
C SER A 121 5.81 2.52 0.40
N VAL A 122 5.16 3.67 0.18
CA VAL A 122 5.82 4.98 0.27
C VAL A 122 5.99 5.42 1.72
N SER A 123 5.02 5.09 2.59
CA SER A 123 5.06 5.49 4.00
C SER A 123 5.97 4.62 4.86
N ILE A 124 6.12 3.34 4.48
CA ILE A 124 6.93 2.34 5.18
C ILE A 124 7.77 1.61 4.11
N PRO A 125 8.97 2.11 3.79
CA PRO A 125 9.73 1.62 2.63
C PRO A 125 10.48 0.31 2.89
N GLU A 126 10.78 -0.02 4.15
CA GLU A 126 11.66 -1.14 4.52
C GLU A 126 10.96 -2.20 5.36
N GLY A 127 11.48 -3.44 5.29
CA GLY A 127 11.07 -4.52 6.20
C GLY A 127 9.69 -5.13 5.93
N LEU A 128 9.12 -4.94 4.74
CA LEU A 128 7.83 -5.54 4.39
C LEU A 128 7.74 -5.99 2.93
N LYS A 129 6.86 -6.97 2.66
CA LYS A 129 6.43 -7.38 1.32
C LYS A 129 4.91 -7.19 1.21
N LEU A 130 4.48 -6.49 0.16
CA LEU A 130 3.06 -6.29 -0.15
C LEU A 130 2.63 -7.19 -1.31
N SER A 131 1.44 -7.74 -1.21
CA SER A 131 0.81 -8.48 -2.30
C SER A 131 -0.68 -8.11 -2.38
N PRO A 132 -1.06 -7.17 -3.26
CA PRO A 132 -2.46 -6.82 -3.50
C PRO A 132 -3.21 -7.99 -4.14
N CYS A 133 -4.41 -8.28 -3.65
CA CYS A 133 -5.32 -9.28 -4.23
C CYS A 133 -6.56 -8.58 -4.79
N GLN A 134 -6.67 -8.56 -6.12
CA GLN A 134 -7.76 -7.87 -6.80
C GLN A 134 -9.13 -8.54 -6.58
N GLN A 135 -9.18 -9.88 -6.56
CA GLN A 135 -10.44 -10.64 -6.47
C GLN A 135 -11.21 -10.36 -5.18
N THR A 136 -10.50 -10.17 -4.06
CA THR A 136 -11.09 -9.95 -2.73
C THR A 136 -10.94 -8.51 -2.24
N ASN A 137 -10.39 -7.60 -3.06
CA ASN A 137 -9.96 -6.26 -2.67
C ASN A 137 -9.25 -6.23 -1.31
N SER A 138 -8.16 -6.98 -1.19
CA SER A 138 -7.37 -7.09 0.04
C SER A 138 -5.88 -6.93 -0.23
N ILE A 139 -5.09 -6.70 0.81
CA ILE A 139 -3.62 -6.67 0.73
C ILE A 139 -3.06 -7.69 1.71
N ALA A 140 -2.21 -8.60 1.24
CA ALA A 140 -1.38 -9.43 2.09
C ALA A 140 -0.07 -8.68 2.40
N ILE A 141 0.28 -8.62 3.68
CA ILE A 141 1.46 -7.92 4.20
C ILE A 141 2.30 -8.94 4.94
N ALA A 142 3.53 -9.15 4.50
CA ALA A 142 4.50 -9.98 5.21
C ALA A 142 5.58 -9.06 5.80
N ALA A 143 5.63 -8.96 7.13
CA ALA A 143 6.56 -8.08 7.83
C ALA A 143 6.77 -8.53 9.28
N SER A 144 7.68 -7.86 9.99
CA SER A 144 7.81 -8.02 11.44
C SER A 144 6.51 -7.61 12.17
N PRO A 145 6.26 -8.11 13.40
CA PRO A 145 5.09 -7.70 14.18
C PRO A 145 4.98 -6.20 14.40
N GLU A 146 6.11 -5.51 14.61
CA GLU A 146 6.14 -4.05 14.78
C GLU A 146 5.76 -3.31 13.50
N VAL A 147 6.32 -3.72 12.35
CA VAL A 147 5.97 -3.13 11.05
C VAL A 147 4.52 -3.44 10.68
N LEU A 148 4.03 -4.65 10.96
CA LEU A 148 2.62 -4.98 10.78
C LEU A 148 1.71 -4.06 11.60
N LYS A 149 2.05 -3.79 12.86
CA LYS A 149 1.27 -2.88 13.70
C LYS A 149 1.19 -1.47 13.10
N GLN A 150 2.30 -0.97 12.54
CA GLN A 150 2.34 0.32 11.83
C GLN A 150 1.49 0.29 10.56
N CYS A 151 1.61 -0.76 9.73
CA CYS A 151 0.79 -0.97 8.55
C CYS A 151 -0.71 -0.98 8.89
N MET A 152 -1.12 -1.73 9.92
CA MET A 152 -2.52 -1.80 10.34
C MET A 152 -3.04 -0.44 10.80
N LYS A 153 -2.24 0.34 11.53
CA LYS A 153 -2.59 1.70 11.94
C LYS A 153 -2.80 2.59 10.72
N LEU A 154 -1.86 2.60 9.77
CA LEU A 154 -1.96 3.40 8.55
C LEU A 154 -3.18 3.02 7.71
N ILE A 155 -3.40 1.72 7.48
CA ILE A 155 -4.56 1.20 6.74
C ILE A 155 -5.87 1.66 7.39
N GLY A 156 -5.98 1.62 8.73
CA GLY A 156 -7.16 2.13 9.44
C GLY A 156 -7.41 3.64 9.31
N HIS A 157 -6.41 4.43 8.88
CA HIS A 157 -6.59 5.85 8.59
C HIS A 157 -7.01 6.10 7.14
N ILE A 158 -6.53 5.29 6.20
CA ILE A 158 -6.78 5.48 4.76
C ILE A 158 -7.99 4.70 4.23
N ASP A 159 -8.31 3.53 4.80
CA ASP A 159 -9.49 2.72 4.43
C ASP A 159 -10.74 3.24 5.15
N ARG A 160 -11.08 4.50 4.88
CA ARG A 160 -12.27 5.17 5.41
C ARG A 160 -13.17 5.57 4.25
N PRO A 161 -14.49 5.65 4.46
CA PRO A 161 -15.39 6.11 3.41
C PRO A 161 -14.94 7.49 2.93
N GLY A 162 -14.49 7.55 1.67
CA GLY A 162 -14.11 8.80 1.03
C GLY A 162 -15.29 9.77 1.02
N LYS A 163 -14.99 11.07 1.09
CA LYS A 163 -16.02 12.10 0.98
C LYS A 163 -16.74 11.95 -0.35
N TYR A 164 -18.07 11.85 -0.30
CA TYR A 164 -18.86 11.98 -1.51
C TYR A 164 -18.83 13.44 -1.93
N VAL A 165 -18.60 13.66 -3.22
CA VAL A 165 -18.72 14.97 -3.85
C VAL A 165 -20.03 15.03 -4.61
N LYS A 166 -20.66 16.20 -4.61
CA LYS A 166 -21.86 16.44 -5.40
C LYS A 166 -21.43 16.85 -6.81
N ALA A 167 -21.94 16.15 -7.81
CA ALA A 167 -21.69 16.46 -9.20
C ALA A 167 -22.99 16.67 -9.97
N SER A 168 -22.91 17.42 -11.06
CA SER A 168 -24.00 17.65 -11.98
C SER A 168 -23.54 17.44 -13.42
N VAL A 169 -24.38 16.81 -14.22
CA VAL A 169 -24.21 16.74 -15.67
C VAL A 169 -25.36 17.48 -16.32
N LYS A 170 -25.02 18.40 -17.21
CA LYS A 170 -25.96 19.16 -18.05
C LYS A 170 -25.77 18.76 -19.50
N ILE A 171 -26.86 18.36 -20.14
CA ILE A 171 -26.87 17.94 -21.54
C ILE A 171 -27.66 18.98 -22.34
N LEU A 172 -27.04 19.50 -23.39
CA LEU A 172 -27.62 20.51 -24.27
C LEU A 172 -27.64 20.01 -25.71
N SER A 173 -28.75 20.26 -26.42
CA SER A 173 -28.84 20.13 -27.86
C SER A 173 -28.85 21.52 -28.49
N GLY A 174 -27.76 21.89 -29.15
CA GLY A 174 -27.43 23.30 -29.41
C GLY A 174 -27.37 24.09 -28.10
N ASP A 175 -28.10 25.20 -28.03
CA ASP A 175 -28.17 26.05 -26.83
C ASP A 175 -29.27 25.63 -25.85
N ARG A 176 -30.12 24.66 -26.22
CA ARG A 176 -31.24 24.22 -25.38
C ARG A 176 -30.79 23.09 -24.46
N GLN A 177 -30.95 23.30 -23.15
CA GLN A 177 -30.82 22.22 -22.17
C GLN A 177 -31.93 21.18 -22.39
N ILE A 178 -31.53 19.93 -22.60
CA ILE A 178 -32.45 18.79 -22.74
C ILE A 178 -32.57 17.98 -21.46
N GLU A 179 -31.53 17.94 -20.64
CA GLU A 179 -31.54 17.24 -19.34
C GLU A 179 -30.48 17.81 -18.39
N LYS A 180 -30.75 17.71 -17.08
CA LYS A 180 -29.76 17.95 -16.04
C LYS A 180 -30.05 17.02 -14.86
N PHE A 181 -29.05 16.27 -14.43
CA PHE A 181 -29.14 15.47 -13.23
C PHE A 181 -27.94 15.70 -12.31
N ASP A 182 -28.23 15.62 -11.02
CA ASP A 182 -27.25 15.70 -9.93
C ASP A 182 -27.03 14.29 -9.36
N PHE A 183 -25.81 14.03 -8.90
CA PHE A 183 -25.45 12.75 -8.28
C PHE A 183 -24.30 12.94 -7.30
N TYR A 184 -24.07 11.91 -6.49
CA TYR A 184 -22.94 11.85 -5.57
C TYR A 184 -21.93 10.82 -6.07
N ALA A 185 -20.67 11.21 -6.14
CA ALA A 185 -19.57 10.34 -6.55
C ALA A 185 -18.47 10.34 -5.48
N ARG A 186 -17.66 9.29 -5.44
CA ARG A 186 -16.46 9.24 -4.61
C ARG A 186 -15.32 8.58 -5.38
N SER A 187 -14.08 8.91 -5.02
CA SER A 187 -12.90 8.27 -5.62
C SER A 187 -12.95 6.74 -5.43
N GLY A 188 -12.58 6.02 -6.49
CA GLY A 188 -12.48 4.55 -6.49
C GLY A 188 -13.80 3.80 -6.63
N VAL A 189 -14.95 4.47 -6.75
CA VAL A 189 -16.25 3.80 -6.95
C VAL A 189 -16.92 4.28 -8.23
N PRO A 190 -17.28 3.37 -9.16
CA PRO A 190 -18.02 3.73 -10.36
C PRO A 190 -19.44 4.18 -9.99
N CYS A 191 -19.88 5.28 -10.58
CA CYS A 191 -21.23 5.79 -10.48
C CYS A 191 -21.89 5.73 -11.86
N SER A 192 -22.96 4.95 -12.00
CA SER A 192 -23.71 4.80 -13.25
C SER A 192 -25.11 5.35 -13.12
N ILE A 193 -25.53 6.14 -14.11
CA ILE A 193 -26.82 6.82 -14.18
C ILE A 193 -27.43 6.49 -15.53
N SER A 194 -28.68 6.02 -15.51
CA SER A 194 -29.44 5.69 -16.71
C SER A 194 -30.80 6.37 -16.63
N GLN A 195 -31.13 7.18 -17.63
CA GLN A 195 -32.38 7.93 -17.70
C GLN A 195 -33.03 7.79 -19.07
N ARG A 196 -34.35 7.79 -19.11
CA ARG A 196 -35.13 7.93 -20.34
C ARG A 196 -35.92 9.23 -20.27
N ILE A 197 -35.75 10.06 -21.27
CA ILE A 197 -36.37 11.39 -21.35
C ILE A 197 -37.18 11.50 -22.65
N THR A 198 -38.21 12.33 -22.64
CA THR A 198 -39.01 12.61 -23.84
C THR A 198 -39.10 14.11 -24.04
N HIS A 199 -38.71 14.60 -25.21
CA HIS A 199 -38.72 16.03 -25.54
C HIS A 199 -39.31 16.28 -26.93
N LYS A 200 -39.85 17.49 -27.15
CA LYS A 200 -40.42 17.87 -28.46
C LYS A 200 -39.28 18.09 -29.46
N ALA A 201 -39.39 17.51 -30.66
CA ALA A 201 -38.44 17.74 -31.75
C ALA A 201 -38.41 19.22 -32.18
N LYS A 202 -37.28 19.68 -32.73
CA LYS A 202 -37.15 21.02 -33.31
C LYS A 202 -37.79 21.02 -34.71
N GLY A 203 -38.89 21.77 -34.90
CA GLY A 203 -39.52 21.99 -36.20
C GLY A 203 -40.34 23.28 -36.21
N LYS A 204 -40.24 24.06 -37.29
CA LYS A 204 -41.01 25.32 -37.49
C LYS A 204 -42.49 25.08 -37.88
N ASP A 205 -42.89 23.82 -38.11
CA ASP A 205 -44.27 23.47 -38.44
C ASP A 205 -45.02 22.80 -37.29
N LYS A 206 -46.33 23.06 -37.24
CA LYS A 206 -47.26 22.56 -36.21
C LYS A 206 -47.18 21.02 -36.12
N ALA A 207 -47.09 20.52 -34.88
CA ALA A 207 -47.02 19.12 -34.44
C ALA A 207 -45.66 18.38 -34.60
N ALA A 208 -44.57 18.96 -34.09
CA ALA A 208 -43.34 18.20 -33.82
C ALA A 208 -43.61 17.08 -32.79
N LYS A 209 -43.62 15.82 -33.25
CA LYS A 209 -43.84 14.64 -32.41
C LYS A 209 -42.69 14.44 -31.39
N PRO A 210 -42.98 13.87 -30.20
CA PRO A 210 -41.98 13.69 -29.16
C PRO A 210 -40.88 12.70 -29.56
N VAL A 211 -39.62 13.08 -29.32
CA VAL A 211 -38.42 12.24 -29.43
C VAL A 211 -38.11 11.67 -28.06
N SER A 212 -37.98 10.35 -27.99
CA SER A 212 -37.56 9.65 -26.76
C SER A 212 -36.06 9.42 -26.82
N ALA A 213 -35.34 9.83 -25.77
CA ALA A 213 -33.90 9.66 -25.67
C ALA A 213 -33.54 8.86 -24.43
N ALA A 214 -32.68 7.85 -24.59
CA ALA A 214 -32.06 7.13 -23.48
C ALA A 214 -30.64 7.67 -23.26
N ILE A 215 -30.37 8.12 -22.04
CA ILE A 215 -29.08 8.63 -21.58
C ILE A 215 -28.47 7.59 -20.65
N ASN A 216 -27.23 7.20 -20.91
CA ASN A 216 -26.41 6.49 -19.92
C ASN A 216 -25.13 7.29 -19.68
N PHE A 217 -24.83 7.55 -18.41
CA PHE A 217 -23.63 8.24 -17.97
C PHE A 217 -22.97 7.41 -16.87
N GLU A 218 -21.68 7.13 -17.02
CA GLU A 218 -20.86 6.45 -16.04
C GLU A 218 -19.65 7.31 -15.74
N ILE A 219 -19.29 7.45 -14.47
CA ILE A 219 -18.07 8.14 -14.04
C ILE A 219 -17.35 7.29 -13.00
N PHE A 220 -16.04 7.16 -13.17
CA PHE A 220 -15.13 6.59 -12.21
C PHE A 220 -14.13 7.68 -11.82
N VAL A 221 -14.26 8.20 -10.61
CA VAL A 221 -13.34 9.21 -10.07
C VAL A 221 -12.04 8.51 -9.69
N GLU A 222 -10.97 8.78 -10.42
CA GLU A 222 -9.64 8.21 -10.19
C GLU A 222 -9.01 8.89 -8.97
N SER A 223 -9.04 10.23 -8.90
CA SER A 223 -8.50 10.98 -7.76
C SER A 223 -9.18 12.34 -7.57
N ILE A 224 -9.09 12.87 -6.35
CA ILE A 224 -9.44 14.27 -6.03
C ILE A 224 -8.30 14.84 -5.20
N SER A 225 -7.61 15.86 -5.71
CA SER A 225 -6.52 16.52 -5.00
C SER A 225 -7.04 17.50 -3.95
N ASN A 226 -6.23 17.78 -2.93
CA ASN A 226 -6.54 18.80 -1.91
C ASN A 226 -6.69 20.21 -2.49
N ALA A 227 -6.14 20.48 -3.69
CA ALA A 227 -6.29 21.74 -4.41
C ALA A 227 -7.63 21.85 -5.16
N GLY A 228 -8.50 20.83 -5.09
CA GLY A 228 -9.80 20.83 -5.75
C GLY A 228 -9.73 20.44 -7.23
N GLN A 229 -8.75 19.61 -7.62
CA GLN A 229 -8.66 19.05 -8.97
C GLN A 229 -9.11 17.59 -8.95
N MET A 230 -10.11 17.25 -9.78
CA MET A 230 -10.61 15.88 -9.95
C MET A 230 -10.09 15.28 -11.25
N GLU A 231 -9.57 14.06 -11.19
CA GLU A 231 -9.33 13.21 -12.35
C GLU A 231 -10.34 12.08 -12.39
N ALA A 232 -10.98 11.87 -13.54
CA ALA A 232 -12.00 10.84 -13.69
C ALA A 232 -12.04 10.26 -15.10
N PHE A 233 -12.44 9.00 -15.20
CA PHE A 233 -12.84 8.37 -16.45
C PHE A 233 -14.36 8.43 -16.60
N VAL A 234 -14.84 8.88 -17.75
CA VAL A 234 -16.27 9.07 -18.04
C VAL A 234 -16.67 8.29 -19.28
N LYS A 235 -17.83 7.63 -19.22
CA LYS A 235 -18.54 7.10 -20.38
C LYS A 235 -19.90 7.77 -20.49
N PHE A 236 -20.25 8.17 -21.70
CA PHE A 236 -21.53 8.78 -22.01
C PHE A 236 -22.14 8.15 -23.25
N SER A 237 -23.44 7.91 -23.21
CA SER A 237 -24.21 7.54 -24.39
C SER A 237 -25.57 8.23 -24.42
N LEU A 238 -26.00 8.59 -25.63
CA LEU A 238 -27.32 9.14 -25.93
C LEU A 238 -27.89 8.41 -27.14
N ASN A 239 -29.00 7.71 -26.94
CA ASN A 239 -29.73 7.02 -27.99
C ASN A 239 -31.07 7.72 -28.19
N LYS A 240 -31.23 8.45 -29.29
CA LYS A 240 -32.50 9.06 -29.68
C LYS A 240 -33.29 8.08 -30.53
N THR A 241 -34.57 7.94 -30.22
CA THR A 241 -35.52 7.09 -30.94
C THR A 241 -36.73 7.91 -31.34
N ASN A 242 -37.17 7.70 -32.58
CA ASN A 242 -38.34 8.32 -33.16
C ASN A 242 -39.32 7.21 -33.57
N LYS A 243 -40.59 7.33 -33.17
CA LYS A 243 -41.63 6.33 -33.40
C LYS A 243 -41.81 5.94 -34.89
N ASN A 244 -41.40 6.80 -35.83
CA ASN A 244 -41.55 6.55 -37.27
C ASN A 244 -40.31 5.93 -37.93
N VAL A 245 -39.11 6.11 -37.36
CA VAL A 245 -37.82 5.75 -37.99
C VAL A 245 -37.03 4.72 -37.17
N GLY A 246 -37.46 4.44 -35.94
CA GLY A 246 -36.71 3.60 -35.01
C GLY A 246 -35.61 4.39 -34.32
N ILE A 247 -34.33 4.01 -34.53
CA ILE A 247 -33.17 4.71 -33.96
C ILE A 247 -32.85 5.93 -34.83
N GLU A 248 -32.98 7.13 -34.26
CA GLU A 248 -32.72 8.40 -34.96
C GLU A 248 -31.23 8.77 -34.86
N SER A 249 -30.63 8.63 -33.68
CA SER A 249 -29.20 8.82 -33.51
C SER A 249 -28.66 8.07 -32.29
N VAL A 250 -27.42 7.58 -32.40
CA VAL A 250 -26.64 7.00 -31.30
C VAL A 250 -25.36 7.79 -31.17
N ARG A 251 -25.12 8.33 -29.99
CA ARG A 251 -23.85 8.98 -29.62
C ARG A 251 -23.25 8.19 -28.47
N LYS A 252 -21.98 7.83 -28.59
CA LYS A 252 -21.18 7.27 -27.50
C LYS A 252 -19.90 8.07 -27.39
N HIS A 253 -19.44 8.29 -26.17
CA HIS A 253 -18.21 9.02 -25.89
C HIS A 253 -17.57 8.46 -24.63
N GLU A 254 -16.27 8.26 -24.66
CA GLU A 254 -15.48 7.85 -23.50
C GLU A 254 -14.21 8.71 -23.45
N SER A 255 -13.89 9.23 -22.26
CA SER A 255 -12.71 10.07 -22.07
C SER A 255 -12.25 10.11 -20.63
N ARG A 256 -10.96 10.43 -20.44
CA ARG A 256 -10.45 10.92 -19.16
C ARG A 256 -10.64 12.44 -19.10
N ILE A 257 -11.06 12.92 -17.95
CA ILE A 257 -11.29 14.35 -17.69
C ILE A 257 -10.48 14.79 -16.46
N ALA A 258 -10.06 16.05 -16.49
CA ALA A 258 -9.45 16.74 -15.35
C ALA A 258 -10.28 18.00 -15.07
N ALA A 259 -11.09 17.99 -14.01
CA ALA A 259 -12.08 19.03 -13.72
C ALA A 259 -11.76 19.76 -12.41
N GLU A 260 -11.73 21.08 -12.46
CA GLU A 260 -11.58 21.94 -11.28
C GLU A 260 -12.90 22.11 -10.53
N LYS A 261 -12.84 22.11 -9.20
CA LYS A 261 -13.98 22.31 -8.30
C LYS A 261 -14.75 23.58 -8.66
N GLY A 262 -16.08 23.46 -8.78
CA GLY A 262 -17.00 24.56 -9.11
C GLY A 262 -16.94 25.07 -10.54
N LYS A 263 -15.99 24.64 -11.37
CA LYS A 263 -15.87 25.09 -12.77
C LYS A 263 -16.54 24.11 -13.74
N PRO A 264 -17.24 24.60 -14.77
CA PRO A 264 -17.82 23.74 -15.80
C PRO A 264 -16.73 23.16 -16.70
N PHE A 265 -16.70 21.83 -16.78
CA PHE A 265 -15.86 21.06 -17.69
C PHE A 265 -16.69 20.53 -18.86
N GLN A 266 -16.24 20.75 -20.09
CA GLN A 266 -16.92 20.24 -21.27
C GLN A 266 -16.41 18.83 -21.61
N ILE A 267 -17.22 17.80 -21.33
CA ILE A 267 -16.89 16.41 -21.65
C ILE A 267 -16.96 16.20 -23.17
N LEU A 268 -18.02 16.69 -23.80
CA LEU A 268 -18.29 16.51 -25.22
C LEU A 268 -18.89 17.77 -25.80
N ALA A 269 -18.45 18.16 -27.00
CA ALA A 269 -19.18 19.07 -27.86
C ALA A 269 -19.09 18.57 -29.30
N THR A 270 -20.24 18.47 -29.96
CA THR A 270 -20.36 18.06 -31.36
C THR A 270 -21.11 19.12 -32.15
N GLY A 271 -20.65 19.40 -33.37
CA GLY A 271 -21.31 20.30 -34.31
C GLY A 271 -22.22 19.55 -35.30
N GLY A 272 -22.73 20.27 -36.30
CA GLY A 272 -23.49 19.70 -37.42
C GLY A 272 -25.01 19.77 -37.25
N SER A 273 -25.74 18.84 -37.89
CA SER A 273 -27.20 18.83 -37.94
C SER A 273 -27.89 18.45 -36.62
N ASP A 274 -27.19 17.74 -35.72
CA ASP A 274 -27.64 17.41 -34.36
C ASP A 274 -26.54 17.72 -33.34
N PRO A 275 -26.33 19.01 -33.00
CA PRO A 275 -25.27 19.43 -32.10
C PRO A 275 -25.61 19.02 -30.66
N LEU A 276 -24.63 18.43 -29.99
CA LEU A 276 -24.74 17.94 -28.62
C LEU A 276 -23.57 18.46 -27.79
N LYS A 277 -23.87 19.03 -26.62
CA LYS A 277 -22.89 19.47 -25.62
C LYS A 277 -23.19 18.83 -24.27
N VAL A 278 -22.17 18.26 -23.63
CA VAL A 278 -22.24 17.66 -22.29
C VAL A 278 -21.28 18.40 -21.38
N ILE A 279 -21.81 19.00 -20.33
CA ILE A 279 -21.07 19.79 -19.35
C ILE A 279 -21.16 19.09 -18.00
N PHE A 280 -20.01 18.92 -17.36
CA PHE A 280 -19.86 18.39 -16.01
C PHE A 280 -19.39 19.48 -15.05
N THR A 281 -19.94 19.48 -13.84
CA THR A 281 -19.52 20.35 -12.73
C THR A 281 -19.53 19.54 -11.45
N TRP A 282 -18.64 19.84 -10.51
CA TRP A 282 -18.63 19.18 -9.21
C TRP A 282 -18.26 20.13 -8.08
N GLU A 283 -18.73 19.82 -6.87
CA GLU A 283 -18.51 20.53 -5.62
C GLU A 283 -18.31 19.53 -4.47
N GLU A 284 -17.71 19.96 -3.35
CA GLU A 284 -17.57 19.13 -2.13
C GLU A 284 -18.83 19.14 -1.27
#